data_AF-A0AAW3WIL1-F1
#
_entry.id   AF-A0AAW3WIL1-F1
#
_cell.length_a   1.000
_cell.length_b   1.000
_cell.length_c   1.000
_cell.angle_alpha   90.00
_cell.angle_beta   90.00
_cell.angle_gamma   90.00
#
_symmetry.space_group_name_H-M   'P 1'
#
loop_
_entity.id
_entity.type
_entity.pdbx_description
1 polymer ?
#
loop_
_entity_poly.entity_id
_entity_poly.type
_entity_poly.pdbx_seq_one_letter_code
_entity_poly.pdbx_strand_id
1 'polypeptide(L)' 'MDVQFNSSKGTVYASKYECIIDLARQLRTYYLTPGACYYSGGSTSKVNKYYSADSKWYKTIDKIGDELVFEYDRLYR' A
#
# COMPACT_ATOMS: atom_id res chain seq x y z
N MET A 1 -10.89 -27.10 21.54
CA MET A 1 -9.67 -27.09 20.73
C MET A 1 -9.26 -25.64 20.57
N ASP A 2 -8.22 -25.21 21.28
CA ASP A 2 -7.74 -23.84 21.19
C ASP A 2 -6.94 -23.68 19.90
N VAL A 3 -7.46 -22.86 18.98
CA VAL A 3 -6.75 -22.47 17.78
C VAL A 3 -5.68 -21.47 18.20
N GLN A 4 -4.46 -21.95 18.42
CA GLN A 4 -3.31 -21.06 18.60
C GLN A 4 -3.04 -20.33 17.27
N PHE A 5 -3.36 -19.03 17.25
CA PHE A 5 -3.04 -18.14 16.13
C PHE A 5 -1.52 -17.96 16.07
N ASN A 6 -0.88 -18.75 15.21
CA ASN A 6 0.51 -18.57 14.87
C ASN A 6 0.68 -17.28 14.05
N SER A 7 1.28 -16.25 14.66
CA SER A 7 1.59 -14.96 14.05
C SER A 7 2.53 -15.03 12.83
N SER A 8 3.12 -16.19 12.52
CA SER A 8 3.97 -16.39 11.34
C SER A 8 3.22 -16.73 10.04
N LYS A 9 1.88 -16.84 10.04
CA LYS A 9 1.09 -17.17 8.83
C LYS A 9 0.36 -15.98 8.19
N GLY A 10 0.63 -14.77 8.63
CA GLY A 10 -0.05 -13.56 8.14
C GLY A 10 -1.42 -13.35 8.79
N THR A 11 -1.98 -12.16 8.59
CA THR A 11 -3.30 -11.79 9.13
C THR A 11 -4.40 -12.43 8.29
N VAL A 12 -5.28 -13.20 8.94
CA VAL A 12 -6.51 -13.69 8.30
C VAL A 12 -7.56 -12.58 8.39
N TYR A 13 -8.07 -12.14 7.24
CA TYR A 13 -9.11 -11.11 7.16
C TYR A 13 -10.48 -11.74 6.92
N ALA A 14 -11.53 -11.22 7.56
CA ALA A 14 -12.89 -11.73 7.37
C ALA A 14 -13.49 -11.27 6.03
N SER A 15 -12.94 -10.21 5.43
CA SER A 15 -13.34 -9.73 4.11
C SER A 15 -12.19 -9.09 3.33
N LYS A 16 -12.40 -8.95 2.01
CA LYS A 16 -11.50 -8.16 1.14
C LYS A 16 -11.40 -6.70 1.60
N TYR A 17 -12.50 -6.14 2.10
CA TYR A 17 -12.55 -4.76 2.56
C TYR A 17 -11.62 -4.52 3.75
N GLU A 18 -11.67 -5.40 4.74
CA GLU A 18 -10.77 -5.32 5.91
C GLU A 18 -9.30 -5.39 5.51
N CYS A 19 -8.95 -6.29 4.59
CA CYS A 19 -7.59 -6.40 4.06
C CYS A 19 -7.12 -5.08 3.42
N ILE A 20 -7.98 -4.43 2.62
CA ILE A 20 -7.67 -3.14 1.98
C ILE A 20 -7.47 -2.04 3.02
N ILE A 21 -8.35 -1.97 4.02
CA ILE A 21 -8.27 -0.95 5.07
C ILE A 21 -7.01 -1.16 5.93
N ASP A 22 -6.69 -2.39 6.28
CA ASP A 22 -5.50 -2.67 7.07
C ASP A 22 -4.22 -2.36 6.28
N LEU A 23 -4.15 -2.75 5.01
CA LEU A 23 -3.04 -2.38 4.13
C LEU A 23 -2.86 -0.86 4.04
N ALA A 24 -3.95 -0.10 3.87
CA ALA A 24 -3.90 1.36 3.84
C ALA A 24 -3.34 1.95 5.16
N ARG A 25 -3.73 1.37 6.31
CA ARG A 25 -3.17 1.77 7.61
C ARG A 25 -1.68 1.44 7.71
N GLN A 26 -1.25 0.26 7.30
CA GLN A 26 0.16 -0.13 7.32
C GLN A 26 1.01 0.79 6.43
N LEU A 27 0.55 1.08 5.21
CA LEU A 27 1.24 2.01 4.29
C LEU A 27 1.38 3.41 4.92
N ARG A 28 0.32 3.93 5.53
CA ARG A 28 0.36 5.20 6.25
C ARG A 28 1.38 5.18 7.39
N THR A 29 1.31 4.16 8.24
CA THR A 29 2.13 4.05 9.46
C THR A 29 3.61 3.90 9.14
N TYR A 30 3.97 3.05 8.16
CA TYR A 30 5.36 2.68 7.95
C TYR A 30 6.06 3.45 6.84
N TYR A 31 5.33 3.88 5.79
CA TYR A 31 5.94 4.45 4.59
C TYR A 31 5.65 5.94 4.37
N LEU A 32 4.49 6.44 4.84
CA LEU A 32 4.03 7.81 4.54
C LEU A 32 4.10 8.79 5.72
N THR A 33 4.39 8.31 6.93
CA THR A 33 4.49 9.16 8.13
C THR A 33 5.95 9.59 8.37
N PRO A 34 6.25 10.89 8.46
CA PRO A 34 7.60 11.35 8.80
C PRO A 34 8.11 10.74 10.10
N GLY A 35 9.31 10.16 10.06
CA GLY A 35 9.93 9.46 11.20
C GLY A 35 9.58 7.96 11.31
N ALA A 36 8.73 7.42 10.43
CA ALA A 36 8.46 5.99 10.38
C ALA A 36 9.66 5.18 9.85
N CYS A 37 9.68 3.88 10.13
CA CYS A 37 10.80 2.99 9.84
C CYS A 37 11.20 2.92 8.34
N TYR A 38 10.25 3.09 7.43
CA TYR A 38 10.49 3.03 5.98
C TYR A 38 10.19 4.37 5.28
N TYR A 39 10.01 5.45 6.04
CA TYR A 39 9.75 6.76 5.47
C TYR A 39 10.98 7.28 4.73
N SER A 40 10.81 7.64 3.46
CA SER A 40 11.84 8.34 2.68
C SER A 40 11.31 9.49 1.80
N GLY A 41 10.04 9.84 1.99
CA GLY A 41 9.31 10.87 1.24
C GLY A 41 7.93 10.38 0.78
N GLY A 42 7.07 11.31 0.36
CA GLY A 42 5.67 11.01 0.05
C GLY A 42 5.37 10.51 -1.37
N SER A 43 6.33 10.51 -2.29
CA SER A 43 6.11 9.99 -3.65
C SER A 43 6.30 8.48 -3.73
N THR A 44 5.64 7.83 -4.68
CA THR A 44 5.76 6.39 -4.99
C THR A 44 7.22 5.97 -5.21
N SER A 45 8.01 6.81 -5.89
CA SER A 45 9.44 6.59 -6.10
C SER A 45 10.26 6.54 -4.80
N LYS A 46 9.84 7.29 -3.77
CA LYS A 46 10.45 7.24 -2.43
C LYS A 46 9.97 6.02 -1.66
N VAL A 47 8.67 5.72 -1.69
CA VAL A 47 8.12 4.48 -1.10
C VAL A 47 8.84 3.23 -1.63
N ASN A 48 9.13 3.20 -2.94
CA ASN A 48 9.77 2.05 -3.58
C ASN A 48 11.14 1.68 -3.00
N LYS A 49 11.86 2.63 -2.38
CA LYS A 49 13.18 2.38 -1.80
C LYS A 49 13.18 1.22 -0.78
N TYR A 50 12.05 1.02 -0.09
CA TYR A 50 11.90 0.01 0.96
C TYR A 50 10.69 -0.91 0.76
N TYR A 51 9.88 -0.70 -0.28
CA TYR A 51 8.64 -1.45 -0.48
C TYR A 51 8.82 -2.66 -1.42
N SER A 52 9.56 -2.49 -2.51
CA SER A 52 9.74 -3.53 -3.53
C SER A 52 11.20 -3.71 -3.89
N ALA A 53 11.58 -4.95 -4.21
CA ALA A 53 12.88 -5.25 -4.82
C ALA A 53 12.97 -4.77 -6.27
N ASP A 54 11.83 -4.58 -6.95
CA ASP A 54 11.80 -4.05 -8.30
C ASP A 54 11.99 -2.52 -8.30
N SER A 55 13.15 -2.07 -8.78
CA SER A 55 13.48 -0.66 -8.92
C SER A 55 12.51 0.15 -9.78
N LYS A 56 11.70 -0.49 -10.64
CA LYS A 56 10.72 0.17 -11.53
C LYS A 56 9.28 0.03 -11.06
N TRP A 57 9.01 -0.63 -9.94
CA TRP A 57 7.65 -0.83 -9.41
C TRP A 57 6.84 0.46 -9.34
N TYR A 58 7.44 1.56 -8.87
CA TYR A 58 6.75 2.85 -8.76
C TYR A 58 6.19 3.36 -10.08
N LYS A 59 6.85 3.07 -11.23
CA LYS A 59 6.38 3.52 -12.55
C LYS A 59 5.06 2.85 -12.93
N THR A 60 4.89 1.59 -12.57
CA THR A 60 3.65 0.85 -12.80
C THR A 60 2.53 1.43 -11.94
N ILE A 61 2.83 1.75 -10.68
CA ILE A 61 1.85 2.36 -9.76
C ILE A 61 1.44 3.75 -10.22
N ASP A 62 2.41 4.59 -10.63
CA ASP A 62 2.13 5.94 -11.14
C ASP A 62 1.22 5.86 -12.37
N LYS A 63 1.53 4.96 -13.32
CA LYS A 63 0.69 4.75 -14.50
C LYS A 63 -0.75 4.35 -14.14
N ILE A 64 -0.93 3.41 -13.21
CA ILE A 64 -2.26 2.99 -12.76
C ILE A 64 -3.01 4.17 -12.09
N GLY A 65 -2.29 4.98 -11.31
CA GLY A 65 -2.83 6.19 -10.69
C GLY A 65 -3.31 7.20 -11.72
N ASP A 66 -2.50 7.47 -12.74
CA ASP A 66 -2.82 8.40 -13.83
C ASP A 66 -4.05 7.94 -14.63
N GLU A 67 -4.13 6.64 -14.96
CA GLU A 67 -5.29 6.05 -15.65
C GLU A 67 -6.58 6.19 -14.82
N LEU A 68 -6.49 6.02 -13.51
CA LEU A 68 -7.63 6.14 -12.60
C LEU A 68 -8.11 7.59 -12.48
N VAL A 69 -7.19 8.55 -12.39
CA VAL A 69 -7.51 9.99 -12.38
C VAL A 69 -8.13 10.41 -13.71
N PHE A 70 -7.57 9.95 -14.83
CA PHE A 70 -8.10 10.22 -16.17
C PHE A 70 -9.55 9.74 -16.31
N GLU A 71 -9.83 8.50 -15.90
CA GLU A 71 -11.18 7.94 -16.01
C GLU A 71 -12.17 8.63 -15.07
N TYR A 72 -11.74 9.00 -13.86
CA TYR A 72 -12.55 9.81 -12.95
C TYR A 72 -12.91 11.16 -13.58
N ASP A 73 -11.92 11.87 -14.13
CA ASP A 73 -12.15 13.16 -14.76
C ASP A 73 -13.07 13.02 -15.97
N ARG A 74 -12.94 11.96 -16.80
CA ARG A 74 -13.81 11.69 -17.94
C ARG A 74 -15.29 11.48 -17.56
N LEU A 75 -15.54 10.90 -16.39
CA LEU A 75 -16.90 10.54 -15.94
C LEU A 75 -17.58 11.64 -15.14
N TYR A 76 -16.81 12.49 -14.46
CA TYR A 76 -17.34 13.40 -13.43
C TYR A 76 -16.92 14.86 -13.60
N ARG A 77 -16.12 15.22 -14.60
CA ARG A 77 -15.79 16.61 -14.96
C ARG A 77 -16.20 16.92 -16.39
#